data_AF-A0A1M7QC35-F1
#
_entry.id   AF-A0A1M7QC35-F1
#
_cell.length_a   1.000
_cell.length_b   1.000
_cell.length_c   1.000
_cell.angle_alpha   90.00
_cell.angle_beta   90.00
_cell.angle_gamma   90.00
#
_symmetry.space_group_name_H-M   'P 1'
#
loop_
_entity.id
_entity.type
_entity.pdbx_description
1 polymer ?
#
loop_
_entity_poly.entity_id
_entity_poly.type
_entity_poly.pdbx_seq_one_letter_code
_entity_poly.pdbx_strand_id
1 'polypeptide(L)'
;MLVNRSNLSLNGVPLYSLIFEGASGSVGNITFSQRNGKTVAGRKRGPGTTPPTEKQIAVRERFKMASQQALLVLVDPARKAFYEAKKTRNGTGAYALALRDIYLSISVS
;
A
#
# COMPACT_ATOMS: atom_id res chain seq x y z
N MET A 1 20.43 18.86 36.33
CA MET A 1 19.29 17.93 36.30
C MET A 1 19.20 17.35 34.89
N LEU A 2 19.79 16.17 34.66
CA LEU A 2 19.73 15.49 33.36
C LEU A 2 18.48 14.60 33.35
N VAL A 3 17.43 15.05 32.69
CA VAL A 3 16.21 14.25 32.50
C VAL A 3 16.52 13.13 31.51
N ASN A 4 16.41 11.88 31.96
CA ASN A 4 16.52 10.70 31.11
C ASN A 4 15.33 10.69 30.13
N ARG A 5 15.56 11.07 28.87
CA ARG A 5 14.52 11.27 27.84
C ARG A 5 13.85 9.97 27.35
N SER A 6 14.26 8.81 27.84
CA SER A 6 13.75 7.51 27.39
C SER A 6 12.33 7.19 27.85
N ASN A 7 11.77 7.91 28.84
CA ASN A 7 10.48 7.58 29.46
C ASN A 7 9.33 8.57 29.17
N LEU A 8 9.52 9.53 28.26
CA LEU A 8 8.48 10.51 27.95
C LEU A 8 7.55 9.93 26.86
N SER A 9 6.41 9.41 27.31
CA SER A 9 5.34 8.86 26.45
C SER A 9 4.01 9.55 26.75
N LEU A 10 3.20 9.75 25.72
CA LEU A 10 1.81 10.19 25.84
C LEU A 10 0.92 9.00 25.45
N ASN A 11 0.05 8.54 26.34
CA ASN A 11 -0.84 7.39 26.10
C ASN A 11 -0.11 6.11 25.62
N GLY A 12 1.10 5.85 26.14
CA GLY A 12 1.91 4.67 25.75
C GLY A 12 2.63 4.80 24.41
N VAL A 13 2.51 5.96 23.74
CA VAL A 13 3.23 6.27 22.50
C VAL A 13 4.46 7.11 22.86
N PRO A 14 5.68 6.69 22.49
CA PRO A 14 6.88 7.47 22.81
C PRO A 14 6.87 8.80 22.04
N LEU A 15 7.21 9.91 22.70
CA LEU A 15 7.07 11.24 22.13
C LEU A 15 7.89 11.50 20.86
N TYR A 16 8.99 10.78 20.64
CA TYR A 16 9.76 10.89 19.40
C TYR A 16 8.99 10.39 18.16
N SER A 17 7.96 9.56 18.35
CA SER A 17 7.12 9.06 17.25
C SER A 17 6.02 10.03 16.83
N LEU A 18 5.59 10.95 17.72
CA LEU A 18 4.60 12.00 17.39
C LEU A 18 5.11 12.96 16.30
N ILE A 19 6.41 13.21 16.25
CA ILE A 19 7.01 14.16 15.29
C ILE A 19 6.80 13.69 13.83
N PHE A 20 6.70 12.37 13.62
CA PHE A 20 6.55 11.76 12.30
C PHE A 20 5.18 11.11 12.08
N GLU A 21 4.26 11.27 13.04
CA GLU A 21 2.91 10.75 12.90
C GLU A 21 2.20 11.45 11.73
N GLY A 22 1.66 10.64 10.79
CA GLY A 22 1.03 11.16 9.57
C GLY A 22 2.00 11.65 8.49
N ALA A 23 3.32 11.63 8.73
CA ALA A 23 4.31 12.00 7.72
C ALA A 23 4.27 11.04 6.51
N SER A 24 4.35 11.59 5.30
CA SER A 24 4.40 10.81 4.06
C SER A 24 5.38 11.44 3.06
N GLY A 25 5.90 10.64 2.13
CA GLY A 25 6.83 11.12 1.11
C GLY A 25 8.30 10.85 1.45
N SER A 26 9.23 11.53 0.78
CA SER A 26 10.67 11.30 0.97
C SER A 26 11.40 12.55 1.42
N VAL A 27 12.23 12.41 2.45
CA VAL A 27 13.15 13.45 2.93
C VAL A 27 14.56 12.88 2.87
N GLY A 28 15.41 13.44 2.00
CA GLY A 28 16.74 12.92 1.73
C GLY A 28 16.71 11.45 1.27
N ASN A 29 17.32 10.57 2.06
CA ASN A 29 17.42 9.12 1.80
C ASN A 29 16.43 8.28 2.61
N ILE A 30 15.39 8.90 3.18
CA ILE A 30 14.34 8.23 3.97
C ILE A 30 12.99 8.48 3.29
N THR A 31 12.18 7.43 3.20
CA THR A 31 10.79 7.50 2.72
C THR A 31 9.86 7.08 3.85
N PHE A 32 8.87 7.93 4.14
CA PHE A 32 7.78 7.69 5.07
C PHE A 32 6.55 7.20 4.31
N SER A 33 5.94 6.11 4.80
CA SER A 33 4.75 5.50 4.21
C SER A 33 3.73 5.12 5.27
N GLN A 34 2.45 5.27 4.97
CA GLN A 34 1.36 4.89 5.88
C GLN A 34 0.97 3.43 5.65
N ARG A 35 0.93 2.63 6.73
CA ARG A 35 0.42 1.25 6.71
C ARG A 35 -0.49 1.04 7.91
N ASN A 36 -1.76 0.77 7.66
CA ASN A 36 -2.77 0.50 8.70
C ASN A 36 -2.78 1.58 9.82
N GLY A 37 -2.72 2.86 9.42
CA GLY A 37 -2.71 3.99 10.35
C GLY A 37 -1.36 4.26 11.03
N LYS A 38 -0.32 3.49 10.74
CA LYS A 38 1.03 3.70 11.29
C LYS A 38 1.97 4.29 10.24
N THR A 39 2.80 5.23 10.66
CA THR A 39 3.91 5.73 9.85
C THR A 39 5.07 4.72 9.89
N VAL A 40 5.52 4.27 8.72
CA VAL A 40 6.68 3.40 8.54
C VAL A 40 7.76 4.18 7.79
N ALA A 41 8.93 4.34 8.41
CA ALA A 41 10.11 4.95 7.79
C ALA A 41 11.06 3.86 7.26
N GLY A 42 11.54 4.03 6.04
CA GLY A 42 12.51 3.12 5.42
C GLY A 42 13.51 3.86 4.55
N ARG A 43 14.65 3.21 4.24
CA ARG A 43 15.63 3.76 3.30
C ARG A 43 14.99 3.93 1.93
N LYS A 44 15.18 5.11 1.34
CA LYS A 44 14.72 5.41 -0.03
C LYS A 44 15.36 4.41 -0.99
N ARG A 45 14.52 3.76 -1.82
CA ARG A 45 15.03 2.91 -2.91
C ARG A 45 15.55 3.82 -4.02
N GLY A 46 16.75 3.51 -4.52
CA GLY A 46 17.26 4.10 -5.76
C GLY A 46 16.51 3.55 -7.00
N PRO A 47 16.74 4.12 -8.18
CA PRO A 47 16.25 3.55 -9.42
C PRO A 47 16.80 2.13 -9.62
N GLY A 48 15.97 1.23 -10.15
CA GLY A 48 16.44 -0.09 -10.54
C GLY A 48 17.39 0.02 -11.73
N THR A 49 18.59 -0.55 -11.61
CA THR A 49 19.62 -0.50 -12.66
C THR A 49 19.55 -1.66 -13.63
N THR A 50 18.86 -2.75 -13.26
CA THR A 50 18.74 -3.95 -14.09
C THR A 50 17.44 -3.90 -14.91
N PRO A 51 17.49 -4.15 -16.23
CA PRO A 51 16.29 -4.24 -17.04
C PRO A 51 15.41 -5.42 -16.58
N PRO A 52 14.07 -5.27 -16.67
CA PRO A 52 13.15 -6.35 -16.30
C PRO A 52 13.23 -7.51 -17.31
N THR A 53 13.12 -8.73 -16.79
CA THR A 53 12.99 -9.94 -17.62
C THR A 53 11.64 -10.00 -18.33
N GLU A 54 11.53 -10.77 -19.42
CA GLU A 54 10.27 -10.98 -20.17
C GLU A 54 9.12 -11.43 -19.26
N LYS A 55 9.39 -12.37 -18.34
CA LYS A 55 8.40 -12.82 -17.35
C LYS A 55 7.92 -11.67 -16.44
N GLN A 56 8.83 -10.78 -16.04
CA GLN A 56 8.47 -9.61 -15.23
C GLN A 56 7.67 -8.59 -16.04
N ILE A 57 7.95 -8.42 -17.33
CA ILE A 57 7.18 -7.57 -18.24
C ILE A 57 5.76 -8.12 -18.39
N ALA A 58 5.61 -9.42 -18.68
CA ALA A 58 4.30 -10.07 -18.80
C ALA A 58 3.45 -9.92 -17.54
N VAL A 59 4.05 -10.08 -16.35
CA VAL A 59 3.36 -9.86 -15.07
C VAL A 59 2.93 -8.39 -14.91
N ARG A 60 3.78 -7.43 -15.28
CA ARG A 60 3.44 -5.98 -15.22
C ARG A 60 2.29 -5.64 -16.16
N GLU A 61 2.29 -6.18 -17.37
CA GLU A 61 1.24 -5.95 -18.36
C GLU A 61 -0.08 -6.56 -17.91
N ARG A 62 -0.06 -7.82 -17.45
CA ARG A 62 -1.24 -8.48 -16.85
C ARG A 62 -1.81 -7.67 -15.70
N PHE A 63 -0.95 -7.18 -14.81
CA PHE A 63 -1.38 -6.36 -13.68
C PHE A 63 -1.98 -5.02 -14.12
N LYS A 64 -1.41 -4.37 -15.15
CA LYS A 64 -1.94 -3.12 -15.72
C LYS A 64 -3.32 -3.32 -16.37
N MET A 65 -3.52 -4.42 -17.09
CA MET A 65 -4.82 -4.76 -17.66
C MET A 65 -5.85 -5.03 -16.56
N ALA A 66 -5.47 -5.82 -15.55
CA ALA A 66 -6.34 -6.14 -14.42
C ALA A 66 -6.76 -4.89 -13.63
N SER A 67 -5.84 -3.93 -13.41
CA SER A 67 -6.14 -2.71 -12.68
C SER A 67 -7.13 -1.80 -13.40
N GLN A 68 -6.99 -1.66 -14.72
CA GLN A 68 -7.93 -0.89 -15.53
C GLN A 68 -9.33 -1.52 -15.49
N GLN A 69 -9.43 -2.83 -15.68
CA GLN A 69 -10.70 -3.54 -15.61
C GLN A 69 -11.32 -3.50 -14.21
N ALA A 70 -10.51 -3.61 -13.15
CA ALA A 70 -10.99 -3.50 -11.77
C ALA A 70 -11.60 -2.13 -11.48
N LEU A 71 -10.98 -1.06 -11.98
CA LEU A 71 -11.55 0.29 -11.86
C LEU A 71 -12.89 0.40 -12.58
N LEU A 72 -13.00 -0.12 -13.80
CA LEU A 72 -14.26 -0.13 -14.57
C LEU A 72 -15.37 -0.91 -13.85
N VAL A 73 -15.04 -2.06 -13.25
CA VAL A 73 -16.01 -2.88 -12.49
C VAL A 73 -16.57 -2.13 -11.27
N LEU A 74 -15.79 -1.25 -10.65
CA LEU A 74 -16.23 -0.49 -9.47
C LEU A 74 -17.02 0.77 -9.80
N VAL A 75 -17.08 1.16 -11.10
CA VAL A 75 -17.97 2.25 -11.55
C VAL A 75 -19.43 1.84 -11.39
N ASP A 76 -19.74 0.56 -11.62
CA ASP A 76 -21.08 0.01 -11.40
C ASP A 76 -21.38 -0.10 -9.89
N PRO A 77 -22.41 0.61 -9.36
CA PRO A 77 -22.75 0.59 -7.95
C PRO A 77 -23.08 -0.81 -7.41
N ALA A 78 -23.72 -1.67 -8.21
CA ALA A 78 -24.11 -3.02 -7.79
C ALA A 78 -22.87 -3.90 -7.59
N ARG A 79 -21.93 -3.85 -8.53
CA ARG A 79 -20.66 -4.58 -8.45
C ARG A 79 -19.80 -4.06 -7.32
N LYS A 80 -19.74 -2.74 -7.13
CA LYS A 80 -19.02 -2.13 -5.99
C LYS A 80 -19.58 -2.64 -4.66
N ALA A 81 -20.89 -2.64 -4.48
CA ALA A 81 -21.54 -3.12 -3.25
C ALA A 81 -21.20 -4.60 -2.97
N PHE A 82 -21.16 -5.45 -4.00
CA PHE A 82 -20.76 -6.86 -3.86
C PHE A 82 -19.34 -7.01 -3.30
N TYR A 83 -18.37 -6.25 -3.81
CA TYR A 83 -16.99 -6.29 -3.30
C TYR A 83 -16.83 -5.63 -1.93
N GLU A 84 -17.60 -4.58 -1.65
CA GLU A 84 -17.67 -3.93 -0.35
C GLU A 84 -18.19 -4.89 0.74
N ALA A 85 -19.23 -5.68 0.45
CA ALA A 85 -19.76 -6.69 1.36
C ALA A 85 -18.76 -7.81 1.67
N LYS A 86 -17.82 -8.08 0.76
CA LYS A 86 -16.78 -9.10 0.92
C LYS A 86 -15.50 -8.58 1.59
N LYS A 87 -15.46 -7.31 2.01
CA LYS A 87 -14.30 -6.75 2.70
C LYS A 87 -13.94 -7.58 3.93
N THR A 88 -12.70 -8.06 3.96
CA THR A 88 -12.16 -8.74 5.13
C THR A 88 -11.66 -7.73 6.15
N ARG A 89 -11.63 -8.12 7.42
CA ARG A 89 -11.14 -7.29 8.54
C ARG A 89 -9.68 -6.81 8.38
N ASN A 90 -8.92 -7.40 7.47
CA ASN A 90 -7.49 -7.14 7.26
C ASN A 90 -7.19 -5.92 6.37
N GLY A 91 -8.15 -5.00 6.18
CA GLY A 91 -7.93 -3.76 5.43
C GLY A 91 -7.87 -3.95 3.90
N THR A 92 -8.34 -5.08 3.38
CA THR A 92 -8.44 -5.30 1.93
C THR A 92 -9.68 -4.58 1.40
N GLY A 93 -9.49 -3.51 0.63
CA GLY A 93 -10.57 -2.74 0.04
C GLY A 93 -11.27 -3.45 -1.13
N ALA A 94 -12.45 -2.96 -1.53
CA ALA A 94 -13.22 -3.50 -2.65
C ALA A 94 -12.38 -3.56 -3.95
N TYR A 95 -11.55 -2.54 -4.18
CA TYR A 95 -10.62 -2.52 -5.31
C TYR A 95 -9.61 -3.67 -5.30
N ALA A 96 -9.01 -3.98 -4.15
CA ALA A 96 -8.02 -5.05 -4.06
C ALA A 96 -8.67 -6.43 -4.30
N LEU A 97 -9.93 -6.61 -3.89
CA LEU A 97 -10.69 -7.83 -4.15
C LEU A 97 -11.04 -7.98 -5.64
N ALA A 98 -11.57 -6.92 -6.27
CA ALA A 98 -11.88 -6.92 -7.70
C ALA A 98 -10.62 -7.13 -8.56
N LEU A 99 -9.52 -6.45 -8.20
CA LEU A 99 -8.24 -6.60 -8.87
C LEU A 99 -7.73 -8.03 -8.81
N ARG A 100 -7.82 -8.69 -7.64
CA ARG A 100 -7.40 -10.09 -7.48
C ARG A 100 -8.22 -11.02 -8.36
N ASP A 101 -9.55 -10.86 -8.35
CA ASP A 101 -10.47 -11.70 -9.11
C ASP A 101 -10.18 -11.61 -10.62
N ILE A 102 -10.06 -10.37 -11.12
CA ILE A 102 -9.75 -10.10 -12.52
C ILE A 102 -8.33 -10.55 -12.88
N TYR A 103 -7.35 -10.31 -12.01
CA TYR A 103 -5.99 -10.75 -12.27
C TYR A 103 -5.92 -12.26 -12.44
N LEU A 104 -6.66 -13.03 -11.63
CA LEU A 104 -6.74 -14.49 -11.73
C LEU A 104 -7.50 -14.95 -12.98
N SER A 105 -8.54 -14.23 -13.41
CA SER A 105 -9.31 -14.57 -14.61
C SER A 105 -8.57 -14.28 -15.92
N ILE A 106 -7.67 -13.30 -15.94
CA ILE A 106 -6.77 -13.06 -17.09
C ILE A 106 -5.72 -14.16 -17.11
N SER A 107 -5.99 -15.27 -17.80
CA SER A 107 -4.96 -16.25 -18.13
C SER A 107 -4.07 -15.69 -19.24
N VAL A 108 -2.80 -15.43 -18.92
CA VAL A 108 -1.78 -15.22 -19.95
C VAL A 108 -1.39 -16.61 -20.43
N SER A 109 -1.75 -16.93 -21.67
CA SER A 109 -1.38 -18.17 -22.37
C SER A 109 0.13 -18.28 -22.58
#